data_AF-A0A8J3WCM5-F1
#
_entry.id   AF-A0A8J3WCM5-F1
#
_cell.length_a   1.000
_cell.length_b   1.000
_cell.length_c   1.000
_cell.angle_alpha   90.00
_cell.angle_beta   90.00
_cell.angle_gamma   90.00
#
_symmetry.space_group_name_H-M   'P 1'
#
loop_
_entity.id
_entity.type
_entity.pdbx_description
1 polymer ?
#
loop_
_entity_poly.entity_id
_entity_poly.type
_entity_poly.pdbx_seq_one_letter_code
_entity_poly.pdbx_strand_id
1 'polypeptide(L)' 'MPALAIHAAGAATMTHEPVSTRLAAEFLTVPLDTVDRCVADVRACTEHLGVEATPEVVERVAREHLLAIVNSAPPPRAFR' A
#
# COMPACT_ATOMS: atom_id res chain seq x y z
N MET A 1 -2.07 51.90 -8.95
CA MET A 1 -1.26 50.80 -9.49
C MET A 1 -1.81 49.49 -8.94
N PRO A 2 -2.50 48.66 -9.73
CA PRO A 2 -2.97 47.35 -9.31
C PRO A 2 -1.85 46.32 -9.52
N ALA A 3 -1.56 45.48 -8.51
CA ALA A 3 -0.73 44.30 -8.68
C ALA A 3 -1.58 43.07 -8.34
N LEU A 4 -1.77 42.25 -9.37
CA LEU A 4 -2.46 40.96 -9.35
C LEU A 4 -1.70 39.98 -8.44
N ALA A 5 -2.36 39.46 -7.40
CA ALA A 5 -1.99 38.17 -6.83
C ALA A 5 -2.87 37.09 -7.49
N ILE A 6 -2.39 36.68 -8.65
CA ILE A 6 -2.90 35.60 -9.48
C ILE A 6 -2.37 34.29 -8.87
N HIS A 7 -3.30 33.44 -8.44
CA HIS A 7 -3.23 31.98 -8.24
C HIS A 7 -2.27 31.39 -7.18
N ALA A 8 -2.89 30.88 -6.12
CA ALA A 8 -2.66 29.49 -5.72
C ALA A 8 -4.02 28.83 -5.41
N ALA A 9 -4.86 28.71 -6.44
CA ALA A 9 -5.81 27.61 -6.49
C ALA A 9 -4.99 26.33 -6.65
N GLY A 10 -5.25 25.32 -5.83
CA GLY A 10 -4.71 23.98 -6.06
C GLY A 10 -3.54 23.57 -5.16
N ALA A 11 -3.56 23.92 -3.88
CA ALA A 11 -3.16 22.92 -2.89
C ALA A 11 -4.27 21.86 -2.85
N ALA A 12 -4.41 21.10 -3.94
CA ALA A 12 -4.94 19.77 -3.82
C ALA A 12 -4.03 19.13 -2.79
N THR A 13 -4.52 18.97 -1.57
CA THR A 13 -4.17 17.79 -0.82
C THR A 13 -4.58 16.64 -1.73
N MET A 14 -3.68 16.27 -2.64
CA MET A 14 -3.54 14.90 -3.10
C MET A 14 -3.26 14.16 -1.80
N THR A 15 -4.34 13.85 -1.09
CA THR A 15 -4.37 12.98 0.05
C THR A 15 -3.91 11.68 -0.55
N HIS A 16 -2.59 11.47 -0.51
CA HIS A 16 -2.01 10.25 -1.05
C HIS A 16 -2.61 9.16 -0.18
N GLU A 17 -3.63 8.51 -0.73
CA GLU A 17 -4.36 7.48 -0.01
C GLU A 17 -3.34 6.48 0.56
N PRO A 18 -3.48 6.07 1.84
CA PRO A 18 -2.53 5.17 2.44
C PRO A 18 -2.36 3.91 1.59
N VAL A 19 -1.11 3.45 1.44
CA VAL A 19 -0.79 2.25 0.66
C VAL A 19 -1.61 1.05 1.15
N SER A 20 -1.82 0.93 2.47
CA SER A 20 -2.66 -0.13 3.03
C SER A 20 -4.12 -0.04 2.61
N THR A 21 -4.70 1.16 2.51
CA THR A 21 -6.08 1.34 2.04
C THR A 21 -6.25 0.89 0.60
N ARG A 22 -5.32 1.25 -0.29
CA ARG A 22 -5.34 0.82 -1.70
C ARG A 22 -5.22 -0.70 -1.83
N LEU A 23 -4.27 -1.29 -1.11
CA LEU A 23 -4.07 -2.74 -1.14
C LEU A 23 -5.24 -3.49 -0.51
N ALA A 24 -5.85 -2.96 0.56
CA ALA A 24 -7.02 -3.56 1.16
C ALA A 24 -8.23 -3.57 0.21
N ALA A 25 -8.39 -2.53 -0.62
CA ALA A 25 -9.42 -2.49 -1.64
C ALA A 25 -9.20 -3.51 -2.77
N GLU A 26 -7.95 -3.89 -3.03
CA GLU A 26 -7.59 -4.87 -4.07
C GLU A 26 -7.64 -6.32 -3.57
N PHE A 27 -7.16 -6.56 -2.34
CA PHE A 27 -7.04 -7.89 -1.75
C PHE A 27 -8.18 -8.17 -0.77
N LEU A 28 -9.43 -8.10 -1.24
CA LEU A 28 -10.64 -8.24 -0.40
C LEU A 28 -10.76 -9.58 0.34
N THR A 29 -10.03 -10.61 -0.07
CA THR A 29 -9.99 -11.92 0.57
C THR A 29 -8.94 -12.02 1.68
N VAL A 30 -8.07 -11.01 1.81
CA VAL A 30 -7.03 -10.92 2.84
C VAL A 30 -7.52 -10.00 3.96
N PRO A 31 -7.41 -10.40 5.25
CA PRO A 31 -7.80 -9.54 6.37
C PRO A 31 -7.00 -8.22 6.37
N LEU A 32 -7.66 -7.11 6.72
CA LEU A 32 -7.04 -5.79 6.77
C LEU A 32 -5.79 -5.74 7.66
N ASP A 33 -5.83 -6.38 8.84
CA ASP A 33 -4.68 -6.47 9.75
C ASP A 33 -3.46 -7.16 9.09
N THR A 34 -3.70 -8.16 8.24
CA THR A 34 -2.65 -8.83 7.47
C THR A 34 -2.07 -7.90 6.40
N VAL A 35 -2.91 -7.08 5.76
CA VAL A 35 -2.45 -6.07 4.78
C VAL A 35 -1.60 -5.00 5.49
N ASP A 36 -2.07 -4.47 6.61
CA ASP A 36 -1.33 -3.46 7.39
C ASP A 36 0.02 -3.98 7.87
N ARG A 37 0.06 -5.23 8.40
CA ARG A 37 1.31 -5.88 8.82
C ARG A 37 2.25 -6.08 7.64
N CYS A 38 1.74 -6.55 6.49
CA CYS A 38 2.55 -6.73 5.28
C CYS A 38 3.21 -5.40 4.84
N VAL A 39 2.44 -4.31 4.81
CA VAL A 39 2.95 -2.98 4.45
C VAL A 39 4.00 -2.49 5.45
N ALA A 40 3.78 -2.70 6.75
CA ALA A 40 4.74 -2.34 7.79
C ALA A 40 6.05 -3.15 7.69
N ASP A 41 5.94 -4.46 7.47
CA ASP A 41 7.09 -5.36 7.32
C ASP A 41 7.91 -5.02 6.07
N VAL A 42 7.25 -4.70 4.95
CA VAL A 42 7.93 -4.27 3.72
C VAL A 42 8.66 -2.95 3.92
N ARG A 43 8.04 -1.98 4.62
CA ARG A 43 8.71 -0.72 4.97
C ARG A 43 9.96 -0.97 5.82
N ALA A 44 9.83 -1.74 6.89
CA ALA A 44 10.96 -2.06 7.76
C ALA A 44 12.07 -2.82 7.01
N CYS A 45 11.71 -3.78 6.15
CA CYS A 45 12.67 -4.52 5.33
C CYS A 45 13.40 -3.63 4.33
N THR A 46 12.69 -2.75 3.62
CA THR A 46 13.31 -1.86 2.63
C THR A 46 14.27 -0.87 3.29
N GLU A 47 13.88 -0.27 4.42
CA GLU A 47 14.75 0.58 5.23
C GLU A 47 15.99 -0.18 5.73
N HIS A 48 15.82 -1.41 6.23
CA HIS A 48 16.92 -2.25 6.69
C HIS A 48 17.92 -2.59 5.57
N LEU A 49 17.43 -2.77 4.34
CA LEU A 49 18.25 -3.05 3.16
C LEU A 49 18.89 -1.79 2.56
N GLY A 50 18.64 -0.60 3.12
CA GLY A 50 19.11 0.67 2.57
C GLY A 50 18.43 1.08 1.26
N VAL A 51 17.26 0.49 0.96
CA VAL A 51 16.42 0.87 -0.18
C VAL A 51 15.49 1.99 0.26
N GLU A 52 15.31 3.00 -0.58
CA GLU A 52 14.37 4.08 -0.30
C GLU A 52 12.93 3.53 -0.24
N ALA A 53 12.32 3.59 0.95
CA ALA A 53 10.97 3.09 1.23
C ALA A 53 9.87 4.05 0.73
N THR A 54 9.93 4.42 -0.56
CA THR A 54 8.89 5.25 -1.18
C THR A 54 7.55 4.50 -1.18
N PRO A 55 6.41 5.21 -1.18
CA PRO A 55 5.09 4.58 -1.25
C PRO A 55 4.95 3.60 -2.43
N GLU A 56 5.53 3.93 -3.60
CA GLU A 56 5.48 3.11 -4.80
C GLU A 56 6.28 1.81 -4.66
N VAL A 57 7.47 1.87 -4.05
CA VAL A 57 8.29 0.68 -3.79
C VAL A 57 7.59 -0.22 -2.78
N VAL A 58 7.11 0.36 -1.68
CA VAL A 58 6.39 -0.38 -0.64
C VAL A 58 5.12 -1.03 -1.20
N GLU A 59 4.34 -0.30 -1.99
CA GLU A 59 3.11 -0.82 -2.59
C GLU A 59 3.39 -1.98 -3.55
N ARG A 60 4.40 -1.87 -4.41
CA ARG A 60 4.77 -2.94 -5.34
C ARG A 60 5.21 -4.20 -4.61
N VAL A 61 6.09 -4.08 -3.63
CA VAL A 61 6.62 -5.24 -2.91
C VAL A 61 5.53 -5.89 -2.03
N ALA A 62 4.71 -5.08 -1.35
CA ALA A 62 3.60 -5.59 -0.54
C ALA A 62 2.56 -6.33 -1.41
N ARG A 63 2.25 -5.80 -2.60
CA ARG A 63 1.35 -6.45 -3.57
C ARG A 63 1.84 -7.83 -3.99
N GLU A 64 3.13 -7.97 -4.32
CA GLU A 64 3.72 -9.28 -4.68
C GLU A 64 3.62 -10.27 -3.51
N HIS A 65 3.86 -9.80 -2.27
CA HIS A 65 3.75 -10.66 -1.09
C HIS A 65 2.30 -11.08 -0.84
N LEU A 66 1.33 -10.16 -0.94
CA LEU A 66 -0.10 -10.48 -0.80
C LEU A 66 -0.58 -11.45 -1.88
N LEU A 67 -0.11 -11.29 -3.13
CA LEU A 67 -0.38 -12.22 -4.22
C LEU A 67 0.17 -13.62 -3.91
N ALA A 68 1.39 -13.71 -3.37
CA ALA A 68 1.97 -14.98 -2.95
C ALA A 68 1.16 -15.65 -1.84
N ILE A 69 0.63 -14.88 -0.87
CA ILE A 69 -0.26 -15.39 0.19
C ILE A 69 -1.53 -16.00 -0.41
N VAL A 70 -2.20 -15.28 -1.31
CA VAL A 70 -3.43 -15.75 -1.97
C VAL A 70 -3.16 -17.03 -2.76
N ASN A 71 -2.07 -17.07 -3.52
CA ASN A 71 -1.72 -18.22 -4.35
C ASN A 71 -1.21 -19.44 -3.56
N SER A 72 -0.71 -19.22 -2.34
CA SER A 72 -0.20 -20.29 -1.46
C SER A 72 -1.25 -20.81 -0.48
N ALA A 73 -2.47 -20.27 -0.50
CA ALA A 73 -3.54 -20.72 0.37
C ALA A 73 -3.82 -22.22 0.14
N PRO A 74 -3.75 -23.06 1.19
CA PRO A 74 -4.04 -24.48 1.02
C PRO A 74 -5.49 -24.65 0.56
N PRO A 75 -5.78 -25.64 -0.30
CA PRO A 75 -7.14 -25.91 -0.74
C PRO A 75 -8.03 -26.15 0.49
N PRO A 76 -9.29 -25.68 0.46
CA PRO A 76 -10.21 -25.87 1.57
C PRO A 76 -10.30 -27.37 1.87
N ARG A 77 -10.06 -27.73 3.12
CA ARG A 77 -10.15 -29.13 3.57
C ARG A 77 -11.60 -29.55 3.35
N ALA A 78 -11.84 -30.42 2.35
CA ALA A 78 -13.14 -31.03 2.18
C ALA A 78 -13.44 -31.81 3.46
N PHE A 79 -14.45 -31.37 4.21
CA PHE A 79 -14.96 -32.15 5.33
C PHE A 79 -15.50 -33.46 4.75
N ARG A 80 -14.87 -34.57 5.15
CA ARG A 80 -15.33 -35.93 4.87
C ARG A 80 -16.30 -36.35 5.96
#